data_AF-A0A2Y9A2N9-F1
#
_entry.id   AF-A0A2Y9A2N9-F1
#
_cell.length_a   1.000
_cell.length_b   1.000
_cell.length_c   1.000
_cell.angle_alpha   90.00
_cell.angle_beta   90.00
_cell.angle_gamma   90.00
#
_symmetry.space_group_name_H-M   'P 1'
#
loop_
_entity.id
_entity.type
_entity.pdbx_description
1 polymer ?
#
loop_
_entity_poly.entity_id
_entity_poly.type
_entity_poly.pdbx_seq_one_letter_code
_entity_poly.pdbx_strand_id
1 'polypeptide(L)'
;MQHPALERRRLLHAGGYPCIACTAPEFESPKSTFTETPKIAGMSVGLPTDMPKAWFMALSSLSKAATPKRIDTNARADRVRIAPQPRRERS
;
A
#
# COMPACT_ATOMS: atom_id res chain seq x y z
N MET A 1 6.66 19.97 17.95
CA MET A 1 5.62 20.66 17.18
C MET A 1 5.24 19.77 16.00
N GLN A 2 4.22 18.93 16.18
CA GLN A 2 3.78 17.93 15.20
C GLN A 2 2.94 18.62 14.11
N HIS A 3 3.31 18.40 12.85
CA HIS A 3 2.63 19.01 11.70
C HIS A 3 1.21 18.43 11.53
N PRO A 4 0.14 19.26 11.58
CA PRO A 4 -1.26 18.81 11.51
C PRO A 4 -1.71 18.27 10.14
N ALA A 5 -0.84 18.26 9.13
CA ALA A 5 -1.16 17.82 7.76
C ALA A 5 -1.06 16.28 7.56
N LEU A 6 -0.43 15.55 8.48
CA LEU A 6 -0.22 14.09 8.35
C LEU A 6 -1.43 13.26 8.82
N GLU A 7 -2.25 13.77 9.74
CA GLU A 7 -3.40 13.04 10.30
C GLU A 7 -4.56 12.85 9.30
N ARG A 8 -4.69 13.72 8.30
CA ARG A 8 -5.76 13.67 7.29
C ARG A 8 -5.51 12.72 6.12
N ARG A 9 -4.37 12.01 6.09
CA ARG A 9 -4.03 11.06 5.01
C ARG A 9 -4.68 9.69 5.16
N ARG A 10 -5.39 9.44 6.27
CA ARG A 10 -5.98 8.14 6.61
C ARG A 10 -7.32 7.85 5.90
N LEU A 11 -7.93 8.83 5.24
CA LEU A 11 -9.33 8.75 4.76
C LEU A 11 -9.50 8.63 3.24
N LEU A 12 -8.46 8.80 2.42
CA LEU A 12 -8.64 8.85 0.95
C LEU A 12 -8.69 7.46 0.28
N HIS A 13 -8.33 6.38 0.97
CA HIS A 13 -8.04 5.08 0.34
C HIS A 13 -9.18 4.07 0.33
N ALA A 14 -10.43 4.48 0.63
CA ALA A 14 -11.57 3.56 0.65
C ALA A 14 -11.95 3.02 -0.74
N GLY A 15 -11.60 3.72 -1.83
CA GLY A 15 -11.99 3.36 -3.21
C GLY A 15 -10.95 2.57 -4.02
N GLY A 16 -9.80 2.22 -3.46
CA GLY A 16 -8.77 1.45 -4.19
C GLY A 16 -7.96 2.24 -5.24
N TYR A 17 -8.15 3.56 -5.33
CA TYR A 17 -7.37 4.44 -6.22
C TYR A 17 -6.23 5.13 -5.44
N PRO A 18 -5.06 5.35 -6.07
CA PRO A 18 -3.97 6.09 -5.45
C PRO A 18 -4.35 7.56 -5.28
N CYS A 19 -3.89 8.18 -4.18
CA CYS A 19 -4.01 9.63 -4.00
C CYS A 19 -3.19 10.36 -5.06
N ILE A 20 -3.83 11.23 -5.85
CA ILE A 20 -3.17 12.04 -6.89
C ILE A 20 -2.64 13.39 -6.36
N ALA A 21 -2.77 13.63 -5.05
CA ALA A 21 -2.32 14.86 -4.38
C ALA A 21 -2.89 16.16 -5.00
N CYS A 22 -4.18 16.19 -5.36
CA CYS A 22 -4.85 17.34 -5.99
C CYS A 22 -4.85 18.63 -5.15
N THR A 23 -4.59 18.54 -3.85
CA THR A 23 -4.47 19.68 -2.93
C THR A 23 -3.01 20.09 -2.66
N ALA A 24 -2.03 19.44 -3.27
CA ALA A 24 -0.64 19.84 -3.15
C ALA A 24 -0.39 21.11 -3.99
N PRO A 25 0.42 22.05 -3.49
CA PRO A 25 0.72 23.29 -4.21
C PRO A 25 1.41 23.03 -5.57
N GLU A 26 2.09 21.90 -5.74
CA GLU A 26 2.76 21.50 -6.99
C GLU A 26 1.88 20.67 -7.93
N PHE A 27 0.58 20.54 -7.67
CA PHE A 27 -0.32 19.69 -8.48
C PHE A 27 -0.38 20.12 -9.96
N GLU A 28 -0.34 21.42 -10.24
CA GLU A 28 -0.38 21.99 -11.60
C GLU A 28 0.88 21.68 -12.42
N SER A 29 2.00 21.36 -11.76
CA SER A 29 3.28 21.07 -12.41
C SER A 29 3.94 19.84 -11.76
N PRO A 30 3.35 18.65 -12.00
CA PRO A 30 3.76 17.45 -11.31
C PRO A 30 5.16 17.00 -11.76
N LYS A 31 6.01 16.65 -10.79
CA LYS A 31 7.37 16.14 -11.03
C LYS A 31 7.41 14.68 -11.51
N SER A 32 6.28 13.97 -11.41
CA SER A 32 6.10 12.57 -11.84
C SER A 32 4.66 12.35 -12.29
N THR A 33 4.42 11.33 -13.12
CA THR A 33 3.06 10.96 -13.55
C THR A 33 2.20 10.55 -12.35
N PHE A 34 0.91 10.92 -12.36
CA PHE A 34 -0.02 10.63 -11.25
C PHE A 34 -0.24 9.13 -10.99
N THR A 35 0.02 8.28 -11.98
CA THR A 35 -0.12 6.83 -11.90
C THR A 35 1.15 6.12 -11.44
N GLU A 36 2.27 6.84 -11.29
CA GLU A 36 3.55 6.25 -10.93
C GLU A 36 4.09 6.86 -9.64
N THR A 37 4.30 6.00 -8.64
CA THR A 37 4.95 6.41 -7.40
C THR A 37 6.46 6.52 -7.63
N PRO A 38 7.10 7.66 -7.32
CA PRO A 38 8.54 7.78 -7.40
C PRO A 38 9.24 6.73 -6.52
N LYS A 39 10.25 6.06 -7.09
CA LYS A 39 11.04 5.04 -6.40
C LYS A 39 12.52 5.38 -6.46
N ILE A 40 13.21 5.12 -5.36
CA ILE A 40 14.67 5.14 -5.29
C ILE A 40 15.11 3.71 -4.98
N ALA A 41 15.92 3.10 -5.86
CA ALA A 41 16.34 1.70 -5.74
C ALA A 41 15.15 0.72 -5.53
N GLY A 42 14.02 0.98 -6.19
CA GLY A 42 12.80 0.18 -6.06
C GLY A 42 11.94 0.47 -4.82
N MET A 43 12.40 1.32 -3.89
CA MET A 43 11.65 1.73 -2.69
C MET A 43 10.87 3.02 -2.91
N SER A 44 9.60 3.06 -2.48
CA SER A 44 8.76 4.26 -2.57
C SER A 44 9.31 5.41 -1.73
N VAL A 45 9.30 6.62 -2.30
CA VAL A 45 9.81 7.83 -1.63
C VAL A 45 8.80 8.38 -0.61
N GLY A 46 7.49 8.24 -0.87
CA GLY A 46 6.41 8.81 -0.05
C GLY A 46 5.98 7.99 1.18
N LEU A 47 6.92 7.32 1.85
CA LEU A 47 6.62 6.47 3.01
C LEU A 47 6.32 7.32 4.26
N PRO A 48 5.39 6.92 5.15
CA PRO A 48 5.09 7.68 6.37
C PRO A 48 6.36 7.96 7.19
N THR A 49 6.58 9.22 7.55
CA THR A 49 7.76 9.66 8.31
C THR A 49 7.87 9.00 9.69
N ASP A 50 6.73 8.63 10.30
CA ASP A 50 6.64 8.05 11.64
C ASP A 50 6.90 6.53 11.70
N MET A 51 7.34 5.89 10.61
CA MET A 51 7.79 4.50 10.63
C MET A 51 9.20 4.38 10.02
N PRO A 52 10.20 3.82 10.73
CA PRO A 52 11.53 3.61 10.17
C PRO A 52 11.43 2.84 8.85
N LYS A 53 11.93 3.42 7.75
CA LYS A 53 11.79 2.87 6.39
C LYS A 53 12.23 1.40 6.31
N ALA A 54 13.29 1.03 7.04
CA ALA A 54 13.76 -0.35 7.14
C ALA A 54 12.74 -1.31 7.76
N TRP A 55 12.08 -0.91 8.85
CA TRP A 55 11.05 -1.73 9.49
C TRP A 55 9.81 -1.89 8.63
N PHE A 56 9.37 -0.84 7.93
CA PHE A 56 8.27 -0.98 6.97
C PHE A 56 8.61 -1.98 5.86
N MET A 57 9.81 -1.89 5.29
CA MET A 57 10.25 -2.80 4.24
C MET A 57 10.32 -4.24 4.76
N ALA A 58 10.85 -4.44 5.97
CA ALA A 58 10.91 -5.75 6.62
C ALA A 58 9.51 -6.35 6.84
N LEU A 59 8.58 -5.58 7.43
CA LEU A 59 7.21 -6.03 7.70
C LEU A 59 6.44 -6.30 6.41
N SER A 60 6.60 -5.45 5.39
CA SER A 60 5.95 -5.64 4.09
C SER A 60 6.44 -6.92 3.41
N SER A 61 7.76 -7.15 3.44
CA SER A 61 8.36 -8.38 2.91
C SER A 61 7.91 -9.61 3.68
N LEU A 62 7.89 -9.55 5.01
CA LEU A 62 7.43 -10.65 5.86
C LEU A 62 5.95 -10.96 5.63
N SER A 63 5.10 -9.94 5.53
CA SER A 63 3.68 -10.09 5.20
C SER A 63 3.50 -10.76 3.84
N LYS A 64 4.28 -10.35 2.83
CA LYS A 64 4.23 -10.98 1.51
C LYS A 64 4.68 -12.44 1.55
N ALA A 65 5.73 -12.76 2.31
CA ALA A 65 6.21 -14.12 2.51
C ALA A 65 5.20 -15.00 3.30
N ALA A 66 4.50 -14.43 4.27
CA ALA A 66 3.49 -15.11 5.08
C ALA A 66 2.13 -15.27 4.36
N THR A 67 1.98 -14.72 3.14
CA THR A 67 0.71 -14.75 2.40
C THR A 67 0.37 -16.17 1.96
N PRO A 68 -0.80 -16.73 2.32
CA PRO A 68 -1.21 -18.06 1.87
C PRO A 68 -1.35 -18.12 0.34
N LYS A 69 -0.98 -19.26 -0.27
CA LYS A 69 -1.01 -19.46 -1.74
C LYS A 69 -2.33 -19.09 -2.40
N ARG A 70 -3.45 -19.29 -1.71
CA ARG A 70 -4.79 -18.87 -2.14
C ARG A 70 -4.87 -17.36 -2.37
N ILE A 71 -4.44 -16.57 -1.39
CA ILE A 71 -4.52 -15.11 -1.45
C ILE A 71 -3.60 -14.58 -2.55
N ASP A 72 -2.40 -15.15 -2.68
CA ASP A 72 -1.46 -14.77 -3.74
C ASP A 72 -2.02 -15.03 -5.15
N THR A 73 -2.63 -16.19 -5.37
CA THR A 73 -3.22 -16.56 -6.67
C THR A 73 -4.46 -15.71 -7.00
N ASN A 74 -5.33 -15.50 -6.02
CA ASN A 74 -6.57 -14.74 -6.23
C ASN A 74 -6.30 -13.24 -6.42
N ALA A 75 -5.28 -12.67 -5.78
CA ALA A 75 -4.96 -11.25 -5.88
C ALA A 75 -4.54 -10.80 -7.30
N ARG A 76 -4.13 -11.75 -8.16
CA ARG A 76 -3.75 -11.50 -9.56
C ARG A 76 -4.79 -12.01 -10.56
N ALA A 77 -5.90 -12.56 -10.07
CA ALA A 77 -6.94 -13.12 -10.91
C ALA A 77 -8.08 -12.12 -11.07
N ASP A 78 -8.66 -12.07 -12.27
CA ASP A 78 -9.85 -11.27 -12.57
C ASP A 78 -11.07 -11.65 -11.68
N ARG A 79 -11.10 -12.90 -11.21
CA ARG A 79 -12.13 -13.44 -10.30
C ARG A 79 -11.53 -14.42 -9.31
N VAL A 80 -12.27 -14.71 -8.23
CA VAL A 80 -11.86 -15.69 -7.21
C VAL A 80 -11.68 -17.07 -7.85
N ARG A 81 -10.42 -17.52 -7.98
CA ARG A 81 -10.05 -18.83 -8.55
C ARG A 81 -10.03 -19.93 -7.49
N ILE A 82 -9.57 -19.62 -6.28
CA ILE A 82 -9.42 -20.57 -5.18
C ILE A 82 -10.32 -20.14 -4.02
N ALA A 83 -11.47 -20.81 -3.89
CA ALA A 83 -12.49 -20.51 -2.87
C ALA A 83 -12.01 -20.85 -1.44
N PRO A 84 -12.41 -20.08 -0.40
CA PRO A 84 -12.21 -20.41 1.01
C PRO A 84 -12.47 -21.88 1.31
N GLN A 85 -11.52 -22.53 1.99
CA GLN A 85 -11.74 -23.89 2.47
C GLN A 85 -12.32 -23.74 3.88
N PRO A 86 -13.44 -24.39 4.21
CA PRO A 86 -13.98 -24.35 5.56
C PRO A 86 -12.89 -24.81 6.53
N ARG A 87 -12.68 -24.04 7.59
CA ARG A 87 -11.69 -24.34 8.61
C ARG A 87 -12.10 -25.67 9.26
N ARG A 88 -11.27 -26.71 9.14
CA ARG A 88 -11.39 -27.87 10.04
C ARG A 88 -11.07 -27.38 11.44
N GLU A 89 -11.99 -27.57 12.38
CA GLU A 89 -11.70 -27.43 13.80
C GLU A 89 -10.50 -28.29 14.14
N ARG A 90 -9.52 -27.69 14.81
CA ARG A 90 -8.39 -28.45 15.35
C ARG A 90 -8.93 -29.19 16.57
N SER A 91 -9.06 -30.50 16.42
CA SER A 91 -9.25 -31.45 17.53
C SER A 91 -8.09 -31.37 18.52
#